data_AF-A0A935YZ37-F1
#
_entry.id   AF-A0A935YZ37-F1
#
_cell.length_a   1.000
_cell.length_b   1.000
_cell.length_c   1.000
_cell.angle_alpha   90.00
_cell.angle_beta   90.00
_cell.angle_gamma   90.00
#
_symmetry.space_group_name_H-M   'P 1'
#
loop_
_entity.id
_entity.type
_entity.pdbx_description
1 polymer ?
#
loop_
_entity_poly.entity_id
_entity_poly.type
_entity_poly.pdbx_seq_one_letter_code
_entity_poly.pdbx_strand_id
1 'polypeptide(L)'
;MSRIAIPGSIDATPSASQPLLEAVKAQLGSVPNLFRLVAQSPAALDGYLGLNGALAKGALGAKTRERIAIAVAEQNGCDYCLSAHTYLGKQLAKLDDGELDAARHARSLDPKADAALRFAKAVMTTRGHVSGADLDEARKAGHSDAELVEIVAHVALNTLTNYMNGVASTEVDFPSVRAHAEYEGLCTVAVSMGERVPSDASSTSHYAGRTFRFSSPAAKAMFDADPSSFVAKADARWPLLG
;
A
#
# COMPACT_ATOMS: atom_id res chain seq x y z
N MET A 1 -13.96 -15.37 0.60
CA MET A 1 -14.26 -15.20 -0.84
C MET A 1 -14.30 -13.71 -1.15
N SER A 2 -13.86 -13.33 -2.35
CA SER A 2 -13.91 -11.93 -2.81
C SER A 2 -15.36 -11.41 -2.84
N ARG A 3 -15.56 -10.15 -2.44
CA ARG A 3 -16.85 -9.44 -2.40
C ARG A 3 -17.31 -8.97 -3.78
N ILE A 4 -16.37 -8.79 -4.70
CA ILE A 4 -16.65 -8.62 -6.14
C ILE A 4 -16.19 -9.89 -6.84
N ALA A 5 -17.05 -10.47 -7.67
CA ALA A 5 -16.71 -11.69 -8.41
C ALA A 5 -15.47 -11.47 -9.27
N ILE A 6 -14.49 -12.37 -9.15
CA ILE A 6 -13.28 -12.37 -9.98
C ILE A 6 -13.48 -13.48 -11.02
N PRO A 7 -13.60 -13.14 -12.32
CA PRO A 7 -13.74 -14.15 -13.37
C PRO A 7 -12.58 -15.14 -13.35
N GLY A 8 -12.87 -16.44 -13.56
CA GLY A 8 -11.86 -17.51 -13.45
C GLY A 8 -10.88 -17.60 -14.63
N SER A 9 -11.21 -16.95 -15.76
CA SER A 9 -10.42 -16.94 -16.99
C SER A 9 -10.62 -15.62 -17.74
N ILE A 10 -9.82 -15.39 -18.77
CA ILE A 10 -9.96 -14.22 -19.67
C ILE A 10 -11.32 -14.28 -20.37
N ASP A 11 -11.72 -15.43 -20.91
CA ASP A 11 -12.99 -15.61 -21.64
C ASP A 11 -14.24 -15.33 -20.77
N ALA A 12 -14.12 -15.45 -19.45
CA ALA A 12 -15.19 -15.15 -18.50
C ALA A 12 -15.30 -13.65 -18.16
N THR A 13 -14.43 -12.80 -18.70
CA THR A 13 -14.49 -11.34 -18.54
C THR A 13 -15.26 -10.68 -19.70
N PRO A 14 -15.76 -9.44 -19.54
CA PRO A 14 -16.34 -8.69 -20.64
C PRO A 14 -15.44 -8.69 -21.88
N SER A 15 -16.01 -8.95 -23.07
CA SER A 15 -15.23 -9.12 -24.31
C SER A 15 -14.31 -7.95 -24.63
N ALA A 16 -14.69 -6.72 -24.26
CA ALA A 16 -13.87 -5.53 -24.46
C ALA A 16 -12.60 -5.49 -23.57
N SER A 17 -12.57 -6.24 -22.46
CA SER A 17 -11.40 -6.34 -21.57
C SER A 17 -10.42 -7.45 -21.99
N GLN A 18 -10.88 -8.44 -22.75
CA GLN A 18 -10.10 -9.63 -23.09
C GLN A 18 -8.77 -9.31 -23.80
N PRO A 19 -8.71 -8.42 -24.80
CA PRO A 19 -7.45 -8.07 -25.46
C PRO A 19 -6.43 -7.45 -24.49
N LEU A 20 -6.90 -6.63 -23.55
CA LEU A 20 -6.06 -6.01 -22.53
C LEU A 20 -5.49 -7.07 -21.57
N LEU A 21 -6.29 -8.07 -21.20
CA LEU A 21 -5.83 -9.18 -20.36
C LEU A 21 -4.86 -10.11 -21.06
N GLU A 22 -5.03 -10.36 -22.35
CA GLU A 22 -4.05 -11.11 -23.15
C GLU A 22 -2.71 -10.38 -23.22
N ALA A 23 -2.72 -9.05 -23.34
CA ALA A 23 -1.49 -8.25 -23.27
C ALA A 23 -0.81 -8.36 -21.89
N VAL A 24 -1.58 -8.32 -20.80
CA VAL A 24 -1.05 -8.56 -19.44
C VAL A 24 -0.43 -9.95 -19.33
N LYS A 25 -1.13 -10.98 -19.81
CA LYS A 25 -0.64 -12.38 -19.80
C LYS A 25 0.65 -12.53 -20.60
N ALA A 26 0.75 -11.88 -21.76
CA ALA A 26 1.96 -11.90 -22.58
C ALA A 26 3.15 -11.27 -21.85
N GLN A 27 2.93 -10.23 -21.05
CA GLN A 27 3.98 -9.54 -20.30
C GLN A 27 4.39 -10.27 -19.01
N LEU A 28 3.43 -10.82 -18.27
CA LEU A 28 3.66 -11.39 -16.93
C LEU A 28 3.66 -12.93 -16.90
N GLY A 29 3.27 -13.59 -17.98
CA GLY A 29 3.08 -15.04 -18.07
C GLY A 29 1.76 -15.56 -17.50
N SER A 30 1.05 -14.73 -16.73
CA SER A 30 -0.27 -15.04 -16.15
C SER A 30 -1.11 -13.76 -16.00
N VAL A 31 -2.38 -13.91 -15.62
CA VAL A 31 -3.27 -12.77 -15.31
C VAL A 31 -3.61 -12.80 -13.81
N PRO A 32 -2.93 -11.98 -13.00
CA PRO A 32 -3.23 -11.86 -11.58
C PRO A 32 -4.69 -11.48 -11.30
N ASN A 33 -5.19 -11.88 -10.14
CA ASN A 33 -6.56 -11.67 -9.65
C ASN A 33 -6.98 -10.20 -9.76
N LEU A 34 -6.10 -9.23 -9.46
CA LEU A 34 -6.39 -7.81 -9.64
C LEU A 34 -6.80 -7.48 -11.07
N PHE A 35 -6.06 -7.94 -12.09
CA PHE A 35 -6.40 -7.60 -13.48
C PHE A 35 -7.74 -8.21 -13.89
N ARG A 36 -8.04 -9.45 -13.48
CA ARG A 36 -9.34 -10.08 -13.73
C ARG A 36 -10.48 -9.38 -12.99
N LEU A 37 -10.23 -8.90 -11.77
CA LEU A 37 -11.16 -8.09 -11.01
C LEU A 37 -11.47 -6.77 -11.74
N VAL A 38 -10.45 -6.00 -12.12
CA VAL A 38 -10.64 -4.70 -12.79
C VAL A 38 -11.25 -4.88 -14.18
N ALA A 39 -10.98 -5.98 -14.86
CA ALA A 39 -11.54 -6.33 -16.16
C ALA A 39 -13.07 -6.42 -16.19
N GLN A 40 -13.74 -6.53 -15.04
CA GLN A 40 -15.19 -6.37 -14.94
C GLN A 40 -15.67 -5.01 -15.51
N SER A 41 -14.79 -4.00 -15.52
CA SER A 41 -15.00 -2.72 -16.20
C SER A 41 -13.88 -2.47 -17.22
N PRO A 42 -14.15 -2.61 -18.54
CA PRO A 42 -13.15 -2.33 -19.58
C PRO A 42 -12.53 -0.93 -19.47
N ALA A 43 -13.34 0.08 -19.13
CA ALA A 43 -12.86 1.45 -18.95
C ALA A 43 -11.90 1.60 -17.76
N ALA A 44 -12.18 0.92 -16.65
CA ALA A 44 -11.29 0.94 -15.49
C ALA A 44 -9.97 0.20 -15.77
N LEU A 45 -10.03 -0.93 -16.48
CA LEU A 45 -8.85 -1.69 -16.86
C LEU A 45 -7.96 -0.91 -17.83
N ASP A 46 -8.56 -0.30 -18.85
CA ASP A 46 -7.85 0.53 -19.82
C ASP A 46 -7.17 1.73 -19.13
N GLY A 47 -7.90 2.46 -18.28
CA GLY A 47 -7.32 3.58 -17.52
C GLY A 47 -6.18 3.17 -16.60
N TYR A 48 -6.33 2.04 -15.89
CA TYR A 48 -5.27 1.50 -15.03
C TYR A 48 -4.02 1.12 -15.83
N LEU A 49 -4.19 0.33 -16.90
CA LEU A 49 -3.07 -0.11 -17.74
C LEU A 49 -2.39 1.06 -18.46
N GLY A 50 -3.16 2.03 -18.93
CA GLY A 50 -2.66 3.25 -19.55
C GLY A 50 -1.78 4.07 -18.59
N LEU A 51 -2.26 4.33 -17.38
CA LEU A 51 -1.49 5.07 -16.37
C LEU A 51 -0.25 4.28 -15.94
N ASN A 52 -0.39 2.98 -15.66
CA ASN A 52 0.73 2.12 -15.28
C ASN A 52 1.81 2.06 -16.38
N GLY A 53 1.40 1.88 -17.64
CA GLY A 53 2.30 1.82 -18.79
C GLY A 53 3.00 3.15 -19.09
N ALA A 54 2.33 4.28 -18.85
CA ALA A 54 2.92 5.61 -19.00
C ALA A 54 3.99 5.86 -17.92
N LEU A 55 3.64 5.64 -16.64
CA LEU A 55 4.58 5.84 -15.52
C LEU A 55 5.75 4.84 -15.54
N ALA A 56 5.57 3.66 -16.13
CA ALA A 56 6.67 2.72 -16.34
C ALA A 56 7.81 3.28 -17.23
N LYS A 57 7.53 4.31 -18.03
CA LYS A 57 8.47 5.01 -18.93
C LYS A 57 8.91 6.38 -18.39
N GLY A 58 8.49 6.72 -17.17
CA GLY A 58 8.80 7.99 -16.51
C GLY A 58 10.26 8.13 -16.06
N ALA A 59 10.55 9.25 -15.42
CA ALA A 59 11.85 9.60 -14.86
C ALA A 59 12.23 8.73 -13.65
N LEU A 60 11.25 8.25 -12.86
CA LEU A 60 11.52 7.38 -11.72
C LEU A 60 11.92 5.96 -12.16
N GLY A 61 13.08 5.52 -11.66
CA GLY A 61 13.57 4.17 -11.87
C GLY A 61 12.71 3.10 -11.20
N ALA A 62 12.70 1.89 -11.79
CA ALA A 62 11.84 0.78 -11.35
C ALA A 62 11.94 0.45 -9.85
N LYS A 63 13.16 0.46 -9.27
CA LYS A 63 13.36 0.24 -7.83
C LYS A 63 12.60 1.23 -6.95
N THR A 64 12.64 2.53 -7.28
CA THR A 64 11.93 3.56 -6.51
C THR A 64 10.42 3.42 -6.66
N ARG A 65 9.93 3.08 -7.85
CA ARG A 65 8.50 2.84 -8.09
C ARG A 65 7.96 1.69 -7.23
N GLU A 66 8.68 0.57 -7.16
CA GLU A 66 8.28 -0.56 -6.29
C GLU A 66 8.34 -0.20 -4.80
N ARG A 67 9.37 0.53 -4.35
CA ARG A 67 9.43 1.00 -2.96
C ARG A 67 8.24 1.90 -2.60
N ILE A 68 7.85 2.83 -3.49
CA ILE A 68 6.65 3.66 -3.30
C ILE A 68 5.39 2.77 -3.25
N ALA A 69 5.27 1.79 -4.15
CA ALA A 69 4.12 0.89 -4.17
C ALA A 69 3.98 0.08 -2.88
N ILE A 70 5.09 -0.44 -2.33
CA ILE A 70 5.14 -1.12 -1.03
C ILE A 70 4.71 -0.16 0.09
N ALA A 71 5.27 1.05 0.15
CA ALA A 71 4.92 2.03 1.18
C ALA A 71 3.43 2.41 1.14
N VAL A 72 2.87 2.59 -0.06
CA VAL A 72 1.45 2.92 -0.26
C VAL A 72 0.55 1.74 0.14
N ALA A 73 0.93 0.52 -0.26
CA ALA A 73 0.18 -0.69 0.10
C ALA A 73 0.19 -0.95 1.62
N GLU A 74 1.32 -0.73 2.28
CA GLU A 74 1.44 -0.81 3.74
C GLU A 74 0.53 0.21 4.42
N GLN A 75 0.64 1.49 4.01
CA GLN A 75 -0.12 2.59 4.59
C GLN A 75 -1.64 2.42 4.42
N ASN A 76 -2.07 1.84 3.29
CA ASN A 76 -3.47 1.57 3.01
C ASN A 76 -3.96 0.21 3.56
N GLY A 77 -3.09 -0.59 4.19
CA GLY A 77 -3.44 -1.92 4.71
C GLY A 77 -3.87 -2.91 3.62
N CYS A 78 -3.29 -2.80 2.41
CA CYS A 78 -3.67 -3.64 1.28
C CYS A 78 -2.74 -4.86 1.12
N ASP A 79 -3.06 -5.96 1.81
CA ASP A 79 -2.28 -7.20 1.79
C ASP A 79 -2.04 -7.75 0.37
N TYR A 80 -3.02 -7.63 -0.54
CA TYR A 80 -2.87 -8.05 -1.94
C TYR A 80 -1.75 -7.27 -2.65
N CYS A 81 -1.82 -5.94 -2.59
CA CYS A 81 -0.85 -5.09 -3.27
C CYS A 81 0.52 -5.19 -2.59
N LEU A 82 0.57 -5.30 -1.26
CA LEU A 82 1.81 -5.49 -0.52
C LEU A 82 2.49 -6.80 -0.93
N SER A 83 1.74 -7.90 -1.01
CA SER A 83 2.25 -9.20 -1.48
C SER A 83 2.77 -9.11 -2.91
N ALA A 84 2.01 -8.51 -3.82
CA ALA A 84 2.39 -8.34 -5.22
C ALA A 84 3.66 -7.50 -5.38
N HIS A 85 3.71 -6.30 -4.78
CA HIS A 85 4.85 -5.39 -4.91
C HIS A 85 6.08 -5.86 -4.14
N THR A 86 5.94 -6.62 -3.05
CA THR A 86 7.08 -7.29 -2.42
C THR A 86 7.68 -8.33 -3.36
N TYR A 87 6.83 -9.14 -4.02
CA TYR A 87 7.29 -10.12 -5.00
C TYR A 87 7.96 -9.45 -6.21
N LEU A 88 7.33 -8.43 -6.81
CA LEU A 88 7.87 -7.72 -7.97
C LEU A 88 9.14 -6.94 -7.62
N GLY A 89 9.16 -6.28 -6.45
CA GLY A 89 10.33 -5.59 -5.90
C GLY A 89 11.55 -6.52 -5.77
N LYS A 90 11.34 -7.72 -5.22
CA LYS A 90 12.41 -8.72 -5.08
C LYS A 90 12.81 -9.34 -6.42
N GLN A 91 11.84 -9.82 -7.20
CA GLN A 91 12.10 -10.66 -8.37
C GLN A 91 12.46 -9.86 -9.62
N LEU A 92 11.84 -8.70 -9.84
CA LEU A 92 12.05 -7.90 -11.06
C LEU A 92 12.95 -6.70 -10.79
N ALA A 93 12.65 -5.92 -9.75
CA ALA A 93 13.44 -4.72 -9.44
C ALA A 93 14.75 -5.03 -8.70
N LYS A 94 14.93 -6.26 -8.18
CA LYS A 94 16.12 -6.72 -7.45
C LYS A 94 16.43 -5.84 -6.22
N LEU A 95 15.39 -5.54 -5.45
CA LEU A 95 15.53 -5.02 -4.09
C LEU A 95 15.94 -6.18 -3.15
N ASP A 96 16.86 -5.90 -2.23
CA ASP A 96 17.20 -6.82 -1.15
C ASP A 96 16.16 -6.78 -0.03
N ASP A 97 16.25 -7.71 0.91
CA ASP A 97 15.28 -7.83 2.01
C ASP A 97 15.31 -6.63 2.96
N GLY A 98 16.44 -5.94 3.09
CA GLY A 98 16.54 -4.73 3.91
C GLY A 98 15.81 -3.55 3.29
N GLU A 99 15.89 -3.39 1.97
CA GLU A 99 15.14 -2.37 1.22
C GLU A 99 13.64 -2.66 1.17
N LEU A 100 13.25 -3.93 1.04
CA LEU A 100 11.85 -4.33 1.08
C LEU A 100 11.24 -4.03 2.45
N ASP A 101 11.94 -4.36 3.54
CA ASP A 101 11.51 -4.06 4.90
C ASP A 101 11.45 -2.55 5.16
N ALA A 102 12.51 -1.80 4.82
CA ALA A 102 12.54 -0.34 4.98
C ALA A 102 11.39 0.35 4.23
N ALA A 103 11.07 -0.11 3.01
CA ALA A 103 9.99 0.48 2.21
C ALA A 103 8.63 0.37 2.89
N ARG A 104 8.38 -0.68 3.68
CA ARG A 104 7.15 -0.82 4.47
C ARG A 104 7.02 0.28 5.53
N HIS A 105 8.14 0.77 6.06
CA HIS A 105 8.16 1.91 6.97
C HIS A 105 8.22 3.28 6.24
N ALA A 106 8.02 3.28 4.92
CA ALA A 106 8.23 4.43 4.04
C ALA A 106 9.65 5.02 4.14
N ARG A 107 10.66 4.14 4.24
CA ARG A 107 12.09 4.47 4.34
C ARG A 107 12.90 3.72 3.26
N SER A 108 14.13 4.16 3.02
CA SER A 108 15.07 3.43 2.16
C SER A 108 16.51 3.59 2.65
N LEU A 109 17.37 2.63 2.29
CA LEU A 109 18.81 2.73 2.52
C LEU A 109 19.49 3.63 1.48
N ASP A 110 18.87 3.81 0.31
CA ASP A 110 19.28 4.80 -0.69
C ASP A 110 18.76 6.21 -0.32
N PRO A 111 19.63 7.22 -0.12
CA PRO A 111 19.21 8.54 0.35
C PRO A 111 18.21 9.27 -0.56
N LYS A 112 18.34 9.12 -1.89
CA LYS A 112 17.41 9.74 -2.84
C LYS A 112 16.05 9.05 -2.77
N ALA A 113 16.02 7.72 -2.80
CA ALA A 113 14.79 6.96 -2.62
C ALA A 113 14.14 7.23 -1.26
N ASP A 114 14.90 7.34 -0.16
CA ASP A 114 14.35 7.65 1.17
C ASP A 114 13.58 8.97 1.16
N ALA A 115 14.12 10.01 0.50
CA ALA A 115 13.41 11.27 0.32
C ALA A 115 12.14 11.11 -0.52
N ALA A 116 12.15 10.28 -1.58
CA ALA A 116 10.95 9.98 -2.35
C ALA A 116 9.86 9.30 -1.50
N LEU A 117 10.24 8.34 -0.64
CA LEU A 117 9.27 7.63 0.21
C LEU A 117 8.75 8.51 1.34
N ARG A 118 9.58 9.37 1.93
CA ARG A 118 9.12 10.38 2.91
C ARG A 118 8.14 11.36 2.27
N PHE A 119 8.42 11.82 1.06
CA PHE A 119 7.49 12.68 0.31
C PHE A 119 6.19 11.93 -0.03
N ALA A 120 6.27 10.68 -0.51
CA ALA A 120 5.09 9.84 -0.77
C ALA A 120 4.24 9.64 0.49
N LYS A 121 4.87 9.40 1.65
CA LYS A 121 4.20 9.32 2.95
C LYS A 121 3.48 10.61 3.27
N ALA A 122 4.14 11.76 3.14
CA ALA A 122 3.53 13.07 3.38
C ALA A 122 2.31 13.30 2.49
N VAL A 123 2.40 12.95 1.19
CA VAL A 123 1.27 13.03 0.24
C VAL A 123 0.09 12.18 0.72
N MET A 124 0.33 10.94 1.16
CA MET A 124 -0.73 10.06 1.65
C MET A 124 -1.36 10.58 2.94
N THR A 125 -0.55 10.94 3.94
CA THR A 125 -1.02 11.34 5.27
C THR A 125 -1.76 12.67 5.25
N THR A 126 -1.32 13.61 4.41
CA THR A 126 -1.95 14.94 4.26
C THR A 126 -2.97 15.00 3.12
N ARG A 127 -3.18 13.89 2.41
CA ARG A 127 -4.03 13.82 1.21
C ARG A 127 -3.66 14.89 0.18
N GLY A 128 -2.36 15.04 -0.08
CA GLY A 128 -1.80 15.99 -1.04
C GLY A 128 -1.56 17.41 -0.51
N HIS A 129 -1.98 17.73 0.72
CA HIS A 129 -1.73 19.04 1.35
C HIS A 129 -0.35 19.08 2.01
N VAL A 130 0.69 18.78 1.23
CA VAL A 130 2.08 18.80 1.68
C VAL A 130 2.55 20.22 1.96
N SER A 131 3.51 20.37 2.87
CA SER A 131 4.14 21.65 3.16
C SER A 131 5.21 22.01 2.12
N GLY A 132 5.61 23.28 2.09
CA GLY A 132 6.78 23.69 1.29
C GLY A 132 8.07 22.99 1.73
N ALA A 133 8.20 22.68 3.02
CA ALA A 133 9.35 21.96 3.56
C ALA A 133 9.46 20.53 3.00
N ASP A 134 8.34 19.82 2.84
CA ASP A 134 8.32 18.46 2.27
C ASP A 134 8.88 18.45 0.83
N LEU A 135 8.50 19.45 0.02
CA LEU A 135 9.01 19.62 -1.34
C LEU A 135 10.50 19.97 -1.35
N ASP A 136 10.91 20.90 -0.50
CA ASP A 136 12.30 21.36 -0.44
C ASP A 136 13.25 20.26 0.02
N GLU A 137 12.84 19.39 0.94
CA GLU A 137 13.62 18.23 1.34
C GLU A 137 13.83 17.24 0.19
N ALA A 138 12.79 16.94 -0.58
CA ALA A 138 12.90 16.07 -1.74
C ALA A 138 13.81 16.66 -2.83
N ARG A 139 13.72 17.97 -3.08
CA ARG A 139 14.61 18.67 -4.01
C ARG A 139 16.07 18.65 -3.55
N LYS A 140 16.33 18.87 -2.25
CA LYS A 140 17.68 18.77 -1.67
C LYS A 140 18.29 17.39 -1.84
N ALA A 141 17.47 16.33 -1.85
CA ALA A 141 17.90 14.96 -2.13
C ALA A 141 18.09 14.68 -3.64
N GLY A 142 17.88 15.68 -4.51
CA GLY A 142 18.13 15.59 -5.95
C GLY A 142 16.93 15.17 -6.79
N HIS A 143 15.69 15.32 -6.29
CA HIS A 143 14.50 15.15 -7.11
C HIS A 143 14.18 16.38 -7.95
N SER A 144 13.94 16.15 -9.24
CA SER A 144 13.37 17.15 -10.16
C SER A 144 11.86 17.32 -9.94
N ASP A 145 11.29 18.43 -10.39
CA ASP A 145 9.84 18.63 -10.33
C ASP A 145 9.07 17.55 -11.12
N ALA A 146 9.64 17.00 -12.19
CA ALA A 146 9.07 15.88 -12.92
C ALA A 146 8.98 14.61 -12.04
N GLU A 147 10.05 14.28 -11.31
CA GLU A 147 10.04 13.16 -10.37
C GLU A 147 9.06 13.40 -9.21
N LEU A 148 8.92 14.63 -8.71
CA LEU A 148 7.93 14.95 -7.67
C LEU A 148 6.49 14.72 -8.14
N VAL A 149 6.16 15.14 -9.37
CA VAL A 149 4.86 14.86 -9.99
C VAL A 149 4.65 13.36 -10.18
N GLU A 150 5.67 12.63 -10.63
CA GLU A 150 5.59 11.17 -10.77
C GLU A 150 5.42 10.44 -9.43
N ILE A 151 6.04 10.92 -8.33
CA ILE A 151 5.80 10.34 -6.99
C ILE A 151 4.33 10.47 -6.63
N VAL A 152 3.71 11.64 -6.84
CA VAL A 152 2.27 11.84 -6.60
C VAL A 152 1.42 10.92 -7.50
N ALA A 153 1.79 10.79 -8.78
CA ALA A 153 1.10 9.91 -9.71
C ALA A 153 1.20 8.43 -9.31
N HIS A 154 2.35 8.00 -8.79
CA HIS A 154 2.51 6.64 -8.24
C HIS A 154 1.73 6.43 -6.95
N VAL A 155 1.62 7.43 -6.08
CA VAL A 155 0.73 7.35 -4.91
C VAL A 155 -0.72 7.16 -5.38
N ALA A 156 -1.17 7.93 -6.37
CA ALA A 156 -2.53 7.80 -6.92
C ALA A 156 -2.77 6.43 -7.59
N LEU A 157 -1.83 5.98 -8.44
CA LEU A 157 -1.90 4.69 -9.12
C LEU A 157 -2.00 3.52 -8.12
N ASN A 158 -1.18 3.54 -7.07
CA ASN A 158 -1.19 2.48 -6.07
C ASN A 158 -2.41 2.58 -5.15
N THR A 159 -2.89 3.80 -4.85
CA THR A 159 -4.15 3.98 -4.11
C THR A 159 -5.34 3.38 -4.87
N LEU A 160 -5.39 3.57 -6.19
CA LEU A 160 -6.42 2.97 -7.06
C LEU A 160 -6.46 1.44 -6.91
N THR A 161 -5.31 0.77 -7.08
CA THR A 161 -5.25 -0.70 -6.98
C THR A 161 -5.48 -1.19 -5.56
N ASN A 162 -5.00 -0.46 -4.55
CA ASN A 162 -5.22 -0.77 -3.15
C ASN A 162 -6.71 -0.74 -2.81
N TYR A 163 -7.43 0.30 -3.24
CA TYR A 163 -8.85 0.47 -2.95
C TYR A 163 -9.71 -0.54 -3.70
N MET A 164 -9.39 -0.83 -4.97
CA MET A 164 -10.05 -1.92 -5.71
C MET A 164 -9.92 -3.25 -4.97
N ASN A 165 -8.71 -3.60 -4.53
CA ASN A 165 -8.47 -4.84 -3.80
C ASN A 165 -9.09 -4.84 -2.40
N GLY A 166 -9.09 -3.70 -1.70
CA GLY A 166 -9.71 -3.57 -0.38
C GLY A 166 -11.23 -3.75 -0.43
N VAL A 167 -11.88 -3.06 -1.37
CA VAL A 167 -13.34 -3.18 -1.61
C VAL A 167 -13.70 -4.61 -2.00
N ALA A 168 -12.95 -5.21 -2.92
CA ALA A 168 -13.19 -6.57 -3.35
C ALA A 168 -12.77 -7.62 -2.31
N SER A 169 -11.87 -7.32 -1.38
CA SER A 169 -11.18 -8.35 -0.58
C SER A 169 -10.60 -9.45 -1.46
N THR A 170 -9.86 -9.03 -2.48
CA THR A 170 -9.22 -9.89 -3.48
C THR A 170 -8.35 -10.94 -2.81
N GLU A 171 -8.49 -12.18 -3.25
CA GLU A 171 -7.63 -13.29 -2.80
C GLU A 171 -6.20 -13.09 -3.31
N VAL A 172 -5.21 -13.29 -2.44
CA VAL A 172 -3.80 -13.11 -2.77
C VAL A 172 -3.28 -14.30 -3.58
N ASP A 173 -2.79 -14.03 -4.78
CA ASP A 173 -2.19 -15.01 -5.71
C ASP A 173 -0.65 -14.85 -5.84
N PHE A 174 -0.05 -14.22 -4.83
CA PHE A 174 1.39 -14.04 -4.65
C PHE A 174 1.85 -14.65 -3.31
N PRO A 175 3.16 -14.84 -3.07
CA PRO A 175 3.65 -15.13 -1.72
C PRO A 175 3.14 -14.09 -0.73
N SER A 176 2.38 -14.55 0.27
CA SER A 176 1.61 -13.65 1.14
C SER A 176 2.51 -12.83 2.06
N VAL A 177 2.27 -11.53 2.07
CA VAL A 177 2.80 -10.56 3.03
C VAL A 177 1.60 -9.78 3.57
N ARG A 178 1.54 -9.60 4.89
CA ARG A 178 0.47 -8.86 5.55
C ARG A 178 0.97 -7.52 6.03
N ALA A 179 0.17 -6.48 5.82
CA ALA A 179 0.44 -5.17 6.37
C ALA A 179 0.48 -5.25 7.91
N HIS A 180 1.29 -4.37 8.50
CA HIS A 180 1.30 -4.13 9.92
C HIS A 180 -0.11 -3.71 10.35
N ALA A 181 -0.51 -4.16 11.52
CA ALA A 181 -1.62 -3.49 12.18
C ALA A 181 -1.17 -2.06 12.53
N GLU A 182 -2.15 -1.21 12.81
CA GLU A 182 -1.93 0.15 13.27
C GLU A 182 -0.89 0.24 14.39
N TYR A 183 -0.17 1.36 14.41
CA TYR A 183 0.90 1.61 15.37
C TYR A 183 2.00 0.54 15.33
N GLU A 184 2.39 0.14 14.12
CA GLU A 184 3.42 -0.89 13.86
C GLU A 184 3.12 -2.23 14.54
N GLY A 185 1.83 -2.54 14.73
CA GLY A 185 1.39 -3.74 15.42
C GLY A 185 1.60 -3.71 16.92
N LEU A 186 1.71 -2.54 17.55
CA LEU A 186 1.62 -2.42 19.00
C LEU A 186 0.18 -2.54 19.49
N CYS A 187 0.02 -2.86 20.77
CA CYS A 187 -1.27 -2.88 21.42
C CYS A 187 -1.89 -1.48 21.41
N THR A 188 -3.00 -1.30 20.71
CA THR A 188 -3.64 0.03 20.56
C THR A 188 -4.05 0.65 21.89
N VAL A 189 -4.50 -0.17 22.84
CA VAL A 189 -4.82 0.28 24.21
C VAL A 189 -3.56 0.81 24.92
N ALA A 190 -2.42 0.15 24.77
CA ALA A 190 -1.15 0.59 25.36
C ALA A 190 -0.64 1.88 24.69
N VAL A 191 -0.72 1.97 23.35
CA VAL A 191 -0.39 3.19 22.60
C VAL A 191 -1.26 4.37 23.08
N SER A 192 -2.55 4.12 23.31
CA SER A 192 -3.47 5.11 23.88
C SER A 192 -3.16 5.51 25.33
N MET A 193 -2.22 4.83 25.99
CA MET A 193 -1.73 5.16 27.33
C MET A 193 -0.32 5.74 27.30
N GLY A 194 0.34 5.73 26.13
CA GLY A 194 1.73 6.21 25.97
C GLY A 194 2.77 5.10 26.13
N GLU A 195 2.38 3.85 25.93
CA GLU A 195 3.24 2.69 26.12
C GLU A 195 3.46 1.91 24.82
N ARG A 196 4.66 1.33 24.68
CA ARG A 196 5.04 0.46 23.54
C ARG A 196 4.96 -1.01 23.94
N VAL A 197 3.75 -1.54 23.99
CA VAL A 197 3.52 -2.95 24.32
C VAL A 197 3.29 -3.75 23.04
N PRO A 198 4.10 -4.78 22.75
CA PRO A 198 3.87 -5.68 21.63
C PRO A 198 2.47 -6.29 21.66
N SER A 199 1.83 -6.44 20.50
CA SER A 199 0.54 -7.10 20.41
C SER A 199 0.66 -8.60 20.12
N ASP A 200 -0.44 -9.31 20.35
CA ASP A 200 -0.66 -10.66 19.83
C ASP A 200 -1.37 -10.57 18.47
N ALA A 201 -0.79 -11.19 17.44
CA ALA A 201 -1.36 -11.21 16.09
C ALA A 201 -2.70 -11.95 15.99
N SER A 202 -3.05 -12.78 16.98
CA SER A 202 -4.35 -13.45 17.08
C SER A 202 -5.44 -12.56 17.69
N SER A 203 -5.06 -11.46 18.34
CA SER A 203 -5.99 -10.53 18.99
C SER A 203 -6.13 -9.26 18.16
N THR A 204 -7.03 -9.29 17.17
CA THR A 204 -7.28 -8.22 16.20
C THR A 204 -8.71 -7.70 16.22
N SER A 205 -8.88 -6.38 16.03
CA SER A 205 -10.17 -5.75 15.73
C SER A 205 -10.04 -4.85 14.51
N HIS A 206 -11.11 -4.74 13.73
CA HIS A 206 -11.19 -3.83 12.60
C HIS A 206 -12.16 -2.70 12.93
N TYR A 207 -11.71 -1.46 12.79
CA TYR A 207 -12.52 -0.27 13.06
C TYR A 207 -12.17 0.85 12.06
N ALA A 208 -13.19 1.47 11.47
CA ALA A 208 -13.03 2.55 10.47
C ALA A 208 -12.05 2.21 9.32
N GLY A 209 -12.04 0.95 8.87
CA GLY A 209 -11.15 0.47 7.79
C GLY A 209 -9.70 0.22 8.22
N ARG A 210 -9.36 0.39 9.50
CA ARG A 210 -8.04 0.15 10.08
C ARG A 210 -8.02 -1.17 10.85
N THR A 211 -6.87 -1.84 10.87
CA THR A 211 -6.66 -3.08 11.63
C THR A 211 -5.86 -2.78 12.87
N PHE A 212 -6.43 -3.08 14.04
CA PHE A 212 -5.80 -2.87 15.34
C PHE A 212 -5.47 -4.23 15.96
N ARG A 213 -4.37 -4.28 16.72
CA ARG A 213 -3.98 -5.46 17.50
C ARG A 213 -3.84 -5.14 18.98
N PHE A 214 -3.93 -6.18 19.80
CA PHE A 214 -3.94 -6.04 21.26
C PHE A 214 -3.01 -7.05 21.93
N SER A 215 -2.44 -6.67 23.07
CA SER A 215 -1.57 -7.55 23.86
C SER A 215 -2.32 -8.67 24.59
N SER A 216 -3.65 -8.58 24.68
CA SER A 216 -4.51 -9.58 25.32
C SER A 216 -5.97 -9.49 24.84
N PRO A 217 -6.78 -10.53 25.05
CA PRO A 217 -8.24 -10.46 24.86
C PRO A 217 -8.91 -9.38 25.72
N ALA A 218 -8.38 -9.09 26.91
CA ALA A 218 -8.91 -8.05 27.78
C ALA A 218 -8.70 -6.65 27.18
N ALA A 219 -7.50 -6.35 26.67
CA ALA A 219 -7.22 -5.10 25.96
C ALA A 219 -8.09 -4.97 24.70
N LYS A 220 -8.29 -6.07 23.96
CA LYS A 220 -9.23 -6.09 22.83
C LYS A 220 -10.65 -5.73 23.27
N ALA A 221 -11.17 -6.35 24.33
CA ALA A 221 -12.51 -6.08 24.84
C ALA A 221 -12.68 -4.61 25.29
N MET A 222 -11.64 -4.01 25.90
CA MET A 222 -11.64 -2.58 26.25
C MET A 222 -11.74 -1.70 24.99
N PHE A 223 -10.94 -2.00 23.96
CA PHE A 223 -11.00 -1.28 22.70
C PHE A 223 -12.37 -1.42 22.03
N ASP A 224 -12.90 -2.64 21.94
CA ASP A 224 -14.18 -2.90 21.27
C ASP A 224 -15.37 -2.20 21.95
N ALA A 225 -15.26 -1.90 23.25
CA ALA A 225 -16.29 -1.16 23.99
C ALA A 225 -16.34 0.34 23.64
N ASP A 226 -15.21 0.95 23.26
CA ASP A 226 -15.14 2.37 22.85
C ASP A 226 -13.96 2.62 21.87
N PRO A 227 -14.05 2.10 20.63
CA PRO A 227 -12.93 2.15 19.70
C PRO A 227 -12.58 3.58 19.30
N SER A 228 -13.57 4.48 19.22
CA SER A 228 -13.37 5.86 18.83
C SER A 228 -12.44 6.63 19.77
N SER A 229 -12.62 6.46 21.08
CA SER A 229 -11.81 7.11 22.14
C SER A 229 -10.39 6.57 22.16
N PHE A 230 -10.23 5.24 22.05
CA PHE A 230 -8.91 4.61 22.01
C PHE A 230 -8.12 5.03 20.78
N VAL A 231 -8.76 5.06 19.60
CA VAL A 231 -8.13 5.52 18.36
C VAL A 231 -7.70 6.98 18.48
N ALA A 232 -8.58 7.89 18.90
CA ALA A 232 -8.23 9.31 19.02
C ALA A 232 -7.04 9.54 19.97
N LYS A 233 -7.01 8.84 21.11
CA LYS A 233 -5.91 8.91 22.08
C LYS A 233 -4.62 8.31 21.55
N ALA A 234 -4.70 7.20 20.82
CA ALA A 234 -3.54 6.54 20.25
C ALA A 234 -2.96 7.35 19.08
N ASP A 235 -3.78 7.87 18.17
CA ASP A 235 -3.35 8.75 17.08
C ASP A 235 -2.66 10.03 17.62
N ALA A 236 -3.16 10.61 18.71
CA ALA A 236 -2.54 11.78 19.35
C ALA A 236 -1.19 11.47 20.01
N ARG A 237 -1.01 10.24 20.53
CA ARG A 237 0.21 9.84 21.25
C ARG A 237 1.26 9.23 20.34
N TRP A 238 0.85 8.55 19.27
CA TRP A 238 1.73 7.78 18.41
C TRP A 238 2.94 8.58 17.88
N PRO A 239 2.77 9.83 17.39
CA PRO A 239 3.92 10.64 16.94
C PRO A 239 4.94 10.96 18.04
N LEU A 240 4.54 10.87 19.31
CA LEU A 240 5.37 11.16 20.48
C LEU A 240 6.14 9.94 21.01
N LEU A 241 5.79 8.73 20.55
CA LEU A 241 6.32 7.47 21.05
C LEU A 241 7.58 6.99 20.33
N GLY A 242 8.25 7.87 19.56
CA GLY A 242 9.43 7.60 18.72
C GLY A 242 10.36 6.51 19.23
#